data_AF-Q6DCY0-F1
#
_entry.id   AF-Q6DCY0-F1
#
_cell.length_a   1.000
_cell.length_b   1.000
_cell.length_c   1.000
_cell.angle_alpha   90.00
_cell.angle_beta   90.00
_cell.angle_gamma   90.00
#
_symmetry.space_group_name_H-M   'P 1'
#
loop_
_entity.id
_entity.type
_entity.pdbx_description
1 polymer ?
#
loop_
_entity_poly.entity_id
_entity_poly.type
_entity_poly.pdbx_seq_one_letter_code
_entity_poly.pdbx_strand_id
1 'polypeptide(L)'
;MLGSGFKAERLRVNLRLAINRLKLLEKKKTEMAQKARKEIADYLSCRKDERARIRVEHIIREDYLVEAMEILELYCDLLLARYGLIQSMRELDPGLAEAVSTLIWAAPRLQSEVSELKIVSCLNTVYCQAKSPLTKNITLKYHGATNTFGSLLR
;
A
#
# COMPACT_ATOMS: atom_id res chain seq x y z
N MET A 1 -5.54 16.00 28.60
CA MET A 1 -4.86 14.69 28.77
C MET A 1 -4.55 14.10 27.39
N LEU A 2 -3.40 14.43 26.80
CA LEU A 2 -2.89 13.79 25.58
C LEU A 2 -1.78 12.82 26.00
N GLY A 3 -2.19 11.76 26.70
CA GLY A 3 -1.27 10.75 27.24
C GLY A 3 -0.73 9.87 26.12
N SER A 4 0.59 9.90 25.93
CA SER A 4 1.45 8.76 25.55
C SER A 4 0.81 7.70 24.63
N GLY A 5 1.19 7.67 23.35
CA GLY A 5 0.72 6.59 22.46
C GLY A 5 1.60 6.18 21.29
N PHE A 6 2.67 6.91 20.93
CA PHE A 6 3.58 6.41 19.90
C PHE A 6 4.53 5.38 20.52
N LYS A 7 4.07 4.14 20.57
CA LYS A 7 4.92 3.00 20.91
C LYS A 7 5.65 2.61 19.63
N ALA A 8 6.88 3.10 19.50
CA ALA A 8 7.73 2.75 18.36
C ALA A 8 7.73 1.22 18.16
N GLU A 9 7.84 0.41 19.22
CA GLU A 9 7.84 -1.06 19.10
C GLU A 9 6.55 -1.61 18.48
N ARG A 10 5.40 -0.99 18.76
CA ARG A 10 4.13 -1.37 18.15
C ARG A 10 4.13 -1.09 16.64
N LEU A 11 4.77 0.00 16.21
CA LEU A 11 4.94 0.28 14.77
C LEU A 11 5.78 -0.81 14.09
N ARG A 12 6.94 -1.15 14.68
CA ARG A 12 7.84 -2.17 14.13
C ARG A 12 7.14 -3.53 13.97
N VAL A 13 6.39 -3.94 14.98
CA VAL A 13 5.61 -5.19 14.93
C VAL A 13 4.53 -5.12 13.84
N ASN A 14 3.78 -4.01 13.75
CA ASN A 14 2.74 -3.88 12.72
C ASN A 14 3.31 -3.80 11.30
N LEU A 15 4.48 -3.19 11.09
CA LEU A 15 5.16 -3.21 9.79
C LEU A 15 5.53 -4.64 9.38
N ARG A 16 6.06 -5.45 10.30
CA ARG A 16 6.34 -6.88 10.04
C ARG A 16 5.08 -7.67 9.71
N LEU A 17 4.00 -7.44 10.46
CA LEU A 17 2.72 -8.09 10.20
C LEU A 17 2.13 -7.67 8.85
N ALA A 18 2.23 -6.38 8.50
CA ALA A 18 1.79 -5.86 7.22
C ALA A 18 2.56 -6.49 6.06
N ILE A 19 3.89 -6.56 6.13
CA ILE A 19 4.74 -7.22 5.13
C ILE A 19 4.31 -8.68 4.94
N ASN A 20 4.21 -9.44 6.03
CA ASN A 20 3.80 -10.85 5.96
C ASN A 20 2.41 -11.02 5.35
N ARG A 21 1.48 -10.10 5.66
CA ARG A 21 0.12 -10.14 5.13
C ARG A 21 0.06 -9.78 3.65
N LEU A 22 0.84 -8.79 3.21
CA LEU A 22 0.98 -8.42 1.80
C LEU A 22 1.50 -9.60 0.98
N LYS A 23 2.58 -10.27 1.43
CA LYS A 23 3.09 -11.50 0.78
C LYS A 23 2.05 -12.60 0.61
N LEU A 24 1.24 -12.82 1.65
CA LEU A 24 0.18 -13.82 1.60
C LEU A 24 -0.92 -13.42 0.61
N LEU A 25 -1.28 -12.14 0.55
CA LEU A 25 -2.28 -11.62 -0.37
C LEU A 25 -1.79 -11.66 -1.82
N GLU A 26 -0.55 -11.28 -2.08
CA GLU A 26 0.11 -11.38 -3.39
C GLU A 26 0.08 -12.81 -3.90
N LYS A 27 0.54 -13.78 -3.07
CA LYS A 27 0.50 -15.19 -3.44
C LYS A 27 -0.92 -15.68 -3.72
N LYS A 28 -1.89 -15.30 -2.88
CA LYS A 28 -3.29 -15.69 -3.07
C LYS A 28 -3.86 -15.10 -4.36
N LYS A 29 -3.59 -13.83 -4.66
CA LYS A 29 -4.13 -13.11 -5.82
C LYS A 29 -3.48 -13.59 -7.12
N THR A 30 -2.18 -13.86 -7.13
CA THR A 30 -1.48 -14.47 -8.27
C THR A 30 -2.01 -15.88 -8.60
N GLU A 31 -2.25 -16.71 -7.58
CA GLU A 31 -2.88 -18.03 -7.78
C GLU A 31 -4.31 -17.92 -8.33
N MET A 32 -5.11 -16.95 -7.85
CA MET A 32 -6.45 -16.69 -8.38
C MET A 32 -6.40 -16.19 -9.83
N ALA A 33 -5.47 -15.30 -10.17
CA ALA A 33 -5.27 -14.82 -11.54
C ALA A 33 -4.90 -15.97 -12.47
N GLN A 34 -4.06 -16.91 -12.03
CA GLN A 34 -3.68 -18.07 -12.83
C GLN A 34 -4.87 -19.01 -13.10
N LYS A 35 -5.79 -19.18 -12.14
CA LYS A 35 -7.05 -19.90 -12.34
C LYS A 35 -7.97 -19.17 -13.32
N ALA A 36 -8.12 -17.86 -13.15
CA ALA A 36 -8.94 -17.03 -14.03
C ALA A 36 -8.45 -17.04 -15.49
N ARG A 37 -7.13 -17.13 -15.72
CA ARG A 37 -6.55 -17.29 -17.06
C ARG A 37 -6.95 -18.63 -17.71
N LYS A 38 -7.12 -19.71 -16.93
CA LYS A 38 -7.66 -20.97 -17.44
C LYS A 38 -9.14 -20.84 -17.81
N GLU A 39 -9.93 -20.16 -16.98
CA GLU A 39 -11.35 -19.88 -17.29
C GLU A 39 -11.52 -19.11 -18.60
N ILE A 40 -10.59 -18.20 -18.94
CA ILE A 40 -10.62 -17.51 -20.23
C ILE A 40 -10.44 -18.49 -21.39
N ALA A 41 -9.52 -19.46 -21.27
CA ALA A 41 -9.35 -20.49 -22.31
C ALA A 41 -10.65 -21.29 -22.53
N ASP A 42 -11.38 -21.58 -21.44
CA ASP A 42 -12.68 -22.25 -21.50
C ASP A 42 -13.76 -21.37 -22.16
N TYR A 43 -13.79 -20.06 -21.90
CA TYR A 43 -14.71 -19.15 -22.57
C TYR A 43 -14.43 -19.03 -24.08
N LEU A 44 -13.16 -18.99 -24.47
CA LEU A 44 -12.74 -18.94 -25.88
C LEU A 44 -13.08 -20.26 -26.61
N SER A 45 -12.90 -21.42 -25.96
CA SER A 45 -13.29 -22.71 -26.57
C SER A 45 -14.80 -22.82 -26.77
N CYS A 46 -15.58 -22.19 -25.91
CA CYS A 46 -17.04 -22.11 -26.02
C CYS A 46 -17.55 -20.99 -26.94
N ARG A 47 -16.67 -20.27 -27.67
CA ARG A 47 -17.01 -19.13 -28.54
C ARG A 47 -17.72 -17.97 -27.82
N LYS A 48 -17.48 -17.80 -26.52
CA LYS A 48 -18.09 -16.75 -25.67
C LYS A 48 -17.15 -15.55 -25.53
N ASP A 49 -16.84 -14.91 -26.64
CA ASP A 49 -15.78 -13.89 -26.72
C ASP A 49 -16.07 -12.66 -25.86
N GLU A 50 -17.33 -12.21 -25.78
CA GLU A 50 -17.71 -11.05 -24.98
C GLU A 50 -17.46 -11.28 -23.48
N ARG A 51 -17.78 -12.49 -23.00
CA ARG A 51 -17.53 -12.88 -21.60
C ARG A 51 -16.04 -13.05 -21.31
N ALA A 52 -15.28 -13.55 -22.28
CA ALA A 52 -13.83 -13.63 -22.20
C ALA A 52 -13.20 -12.23 -22.08
N ARG A 53 -13.65 -11.24 -22.86
CA ARG A 53 -13.17 -9.85 -22.79
C ARG A 53 -13.39 -9.22 -21.42
N ILE A 54 -14.61 -9.31 -20.88
CA ILE A 54 -14.92 -8.81 -19.53
C ILE A 54 -14.03 -9.48 -18.48
N ARG A 55 -13.78 -10.79 -18.63
CA ARG A 55 -12.92 -11.53 -17.69
C ARG A 55 -11.45 -11.09 -17.78
N VAL A 56 -10.94 -10.86 -19.00
CA VAL A 56 -9.58 -10.34 -19.22
C VAL A 56 -9.40 -8.97 -18.55
N GLU A 57 -10.35 -8.05 -18.72
CA GLU A 57 -10.29 -6.73 -18.07
C GLU A 57 -10.21 -6.85 -16.54
N HIS A 58 -10.97 -7.79 -15.96
CA HIS A 58 -10.93 -8.04 -14.53
C HIS A 58 -9.54 -8.54 -14.08
N ILE A 59 -8.93 -9.47 -14.82
CA ILE A 59 -7.60 -10.00 -14.52
C ILE A 59 -6.56 -8.88 -14.60
N ILE A 60 -6.63 -8.01 -15.61
CA ILE A 60 -5.69 -6.88 -15.75
C ILE A 60 -5.77 -5.95 -14.52
N ARG A 61 -6.98 -5.62 -14.06
CA ARG A 61 -7.15 -4.81 -12.84
C ARG A 61 -6.62 -5.50 -11.59
N GLU A 62 -6.79 -6.82 -11.49
CA GLU A 62 -6.25 -7.62 -10.39
C GLU A 62 -4.72 -7.69 -10.41
N ASP A 63 -4.11 -7.82 -11.60
CA ASP A 63 -2.66 -7.83 -11.77
C ASP A 63 -2.05 -6.49 -11.35
N TYR A 64 -2.66 -5.35 -11.74
CA TYR A 64 -2.23 -4.03 -11.25
C TYR A 64 -2.34 -3.86 -9.73
N LEU A 65 -3.35 -4.47 -9.10
CA LEU A 65 -3.47 -4.46 -7.63
C LEU A 65 -2.35 -5.25 -6.97
N VAL A 66 -1.91 -6.37 -7.57
CA VAL A 66 -0.76 -7.15 -7.07
C VAL A 66 0.52 -6.33 -7.16
N GLU A 67 0.80 -5.72 -8.32
CA GLU A 67 1.96 -4.84 -8.49
C GLU A 67 1.97 -3.68 -7.47
N ALA A 68 0.80 -3.09 -7.20
CA ALA A 68 0.67 -2.04 -6.19
C ALA A 68 0.96 -2.56 -4.77
N MET A 69 0.58 -3.80 -4.44
CA MET A 69 0.89 -4.41 -3.14
C MET A 69 2.39 -4.66 -2.97
N GLU A 70 3.09 -5.11 -4.01
CA GLU A 70 4.55 -5.34 -3.98
C GLU A 70 5.31 -4.03 -3.68
N ILE A 71 4.86 -2.92 -4.26
CA ILE A 71 5.45 -1.59 -4.01
C ILE A 71 5.20 -1.13 -2.57
N LEU A 72 4.01 -1.41 -2.02
CA LEU A 72 3.71 -1.10 -0.62
C LEU A 72 4.51 -1.99 0.33
N GLU A 73 4.77 -3.24 -0.03
CA GLU A 73 5.67 -4.12 0.71
C GLU A 73 7.08 -3.51 0.77
N LEU A 74 7.62 -3.10 -0.38
CA LEU A 74 8.92 -2.47 -0.48
C LEU A 74 9.02 -1.23 0.42
N TYR A 75 7.98 -0.38 0.43
CA TYR A 75 7.95 0.79 1.31
C TYR A 75 7.84 0.42 2.80
N CYS A 76 7.10 -0.63 3.15
CA CYS A 76 7.05 -1.12 4.53
C CYS A 76 8.41 -1.65 4.98
N ASP A 77 9.14 -2.36 4.11
CA ASP A 77 10.47 -2.89 4.41
C ASP A 77 11.52 -1.79 4.50
N LEU A 78 11.46 -0.77 3.62
CA LEU A 78 12.29 0.44 3.71
C LEU A 78 12.14 1.14 5.07
N LEU A 79 10.90 1.31 5.55
CA LEU A 79 10.62 1.90 6.85
C LEU A 79 11.15 1.04 8.01
N LEU A 80 11.10 -0.28 7.86
CA LEU A 80 11.61 -1.22 8.85
C LEU A 80 13.14 -1.19 8.90
N ALA A 81 13.81 -1.17 7.76
CA ALA A 81 15.26 -1.08 7.65
C ALA A 81 15.81 0.23 8.24
N ARG A 82 15.10 1.35 8.03
CA ARG A 82 15.47 2.67 8.57
C ARG A 82 14.77 3.03 9.88
N TYR A 83 14.17 2.05 10.56
CA TYR A 83 13.42 2.26 11.78
C TYR A 83 14.25 2.91 12.92
N GLY A 84 15.54 2.61 13.00
CA GLY A 84 16.45 3.25 13.97
C GLY A 84 16.54 4.78 13.80
N LEU A 85 16.49 5.27 12.55
CA LEU A 85 16.47 6.70 12.25
C LEU A 85 15.13 7.32 12.67
N ILE A 86 14.02 6.62 12.41
CA ILE A 86 12.65 7.05 12.78
C ILE A 86 12.51 7.21 14.30
N GLN A 87 13.17 6.35 15.09
CA GLN A 87 13.12 6.42 16.55
C GLN A 87 14.02 7.54 17.13
N SER A 88 15.14 7.83 16.46
CA SER A 88 16.15 8.79 16.95
C SER A 88 15.91 10.23 16.52
N MET A 89 15.29 10.46 15.36
CA MET A 89 15.12 11.79 14.76
C MET A 89 13.69 12.31 14.92
N ARG A 90 13.54 13.59 15.35
CA ARG A 90 12.25 14.29 15.39
C ARG A 90 11.76 14.74 14.01
N GLU A 91 12.64 14.76 13.02
CA GLU A 91 12.33 15.18 11.65
C GLU A 91 12.35 13.99 10.68
N LEU A 92 11.44 14.01 9.71
CA LEU A 92 11.31 12.96 8.71
C LEU A 92 12.35 13.18 7.61
N ASP A 93 13.24 12.21 7.41
CA ASP A 93 14.20 12.20 6.31
C ASP A 93 13.46 12.33 4.96
N PRO A 94 13.89 13.19 4.03
CA PRO A 94 13.26 13.33 2.72
C PRO A 94 13.13 12.00 1.96
N GLY A 95 14.08 11.08 2.13
CA GLY A 95 14.03 9.74 1.54
C GLY A 95 12.99 8.81 2.15
N LEU A 96 12.46 9.13 3.33
CA LEU A 96 11.35 8.40 3.99
C LEU A 96 10.00 9.08 3.80
N ALA A 97 9.99 10.38 3.48
CA ALA A 97 8.77 11.15 3.30
C ALA A 97 7.87 10.59 2.20
N GLU A 98 8.46 10.14 1.10
CA GLU A 98 7.73 9.51 -0.01
C GLU A 98 7.04 8.21 0.46
N ALA A 99 7.80 7.27 1.04
CA ALA A 99 7.28 5.99 1.53
C ALA A 99 6.15 6.18 2.55
N VAL A 100 6.32 7.08 3.52
CA VAL A 100 5.30 7.38 4.53
C VAL A 100 4.05 7.99 3.88
N SER A 101 4.21 8.94 2.96
CA SER A 101 3.08 9.60 2.30
C SER A 101 2.26 8.62 1.44
N THR A 102 2.92 7.73 0.71
CA THR A 102 2.29 6.69 -0.11
C THR A 102 1.53 5.68 0.75
N LEU A 103 2.12 5.24 1.87
CA LEU A 103 1.45 4.31 2.80
C LEU A 103 0.22 4.94 3.45
N ILE A 104 0.27 6.23 3.81
CA ILE A 104 -0.89 6.96 4.34
C ILE A 104 -2.01 7.04 3.30
N TRP A 105 -1.66 7.31 2.03
CA TRP A 105 -2.61 7.38 0.93
C TRP A 105 -3.24 6.00 0.62
N ALA A 106 -2.46 4.92 0.73
CA ALA A 106 -2.91 3.57 0.48
C ALA A 106 -3.73 2.98 1.64
N ALA A 107 -3.50 3.42 2.88
CA ALA A 107 -4.15 2.90 4.08
C ALA A 107 -5.69 2.83 4.02
N PRO A 108 -6.44 3.88 3.60
CA PRO A 108 -7.90 3.79 3.48
C PRO A 108 -8.36 2.90 2.31
N ARG A 109 -7.53 2.72 1.28
CA ARG A 109 -7.87 1.94 0.07
C ARG A 109 -7.71 0.44 0.30
N LEU A 110 -6.73 0.04 1.11
CA LEU A 110 -6.44 -1.35 1.45
C LEU A 110 -6.95 -1.76 2.84
N GLN A 111 -7.77 -0.93 3.47
CA GLN A 111 -8.25 -1.17 4.84
C GLN A 111 -9.01 -2.50 4.99
N SER A 112 -9.69 -2.95 3.93
CA SER A 112 -10.43 -4.23 3.90
C SER A 112 -9.50 -5.44 3.86
N GLU A 113 -8.33 -5.34 3.22
CA GLU A 113 -7.42 -6.47 3.02
C GLU A 113 -6.29 -6.48 4.07
N VAL A 114 -5.83 -5.31 4.52
CA VAL A 114 -4.70 -5.12 5.45
C VAL A 114 -5.07 -4.08 6.53
N SER A 115 -5.63 -4.58 7.63
CA SER A 115 -6.01 -3.77 8.80
C SER A 115 -4.83 -3.10 9.53
N GLU A 116 -3.62 -3.63 9.36
CA GLU A 116 -2.38 -3.27 10.02
C GLU A 116 -1.83 -1.93 9.49
N LEU A 117 -2.09 -1.64 8.20
CA LEU A 117 -1.74 -0.37 7.54
C LEU A 117 -2.43 0.85 8.20
N LYS A 118 -3.57 0.65 8.85
CA LYS A 118 -4.26 1.70 9.62
C LYS A 118 -3.39 2.23 10.76
N ILE A 119 -2.65 1.34 11.43
CA ILE A 119 -1.78 1.70 12.55
C ILE A 119 -0.52 2.40 12.03
N VAL A 120 -0.03 2.01 10.85
CA VAL A 120 1.07 2.70 10.15
C VAL A 120 0.66 4.13 9.78
N SER A 121 -0.56 4.34 9.27
CA SER A 121 -1.07 5.68 8.94
C SER A 121 -1.17 6.63 10.15
N CYS A 122 -1.33 6.09 11.36
CA CYS A 122 -1.32 6.89 12.60
C CYS A 122 0.06 7.52 12.94
N LEU A 123 1.16 7.10 12.31
CA LEU A 123 2.46 7.80 12.37
C LEU A 123 2.32 9.28 12.03
N ASN A 124 1.45 9.60 11.06
CA ASN A 124 1.28 10.99 10.63
C ASN A 124 0.74 11.85 11.76
N THR A 125 -0.09 11.33 12.68
CA THR A 125 -0.58 12.10 13.84
C THR A 125 0.56 12.59 14.75
N VAL A 126 1.69 11.87 14.79
CA VAL A 126 2.86 12.21 15.60
C VAL A 126 3.74 13.21 14.85
N TYR A 127 3.99 13.00 13.54
CA TYR A 127 4.79 13.92 12.72
C TYR A 127 4.04 15.20 12.33
N CYS A 128 2.71 15.20 12.25
CA CYS A 128 1.89 16.43 12.05
C CYS A 128 1.76 17.27 13.31
N GLN A 129 1.97 16.72 14.52
CA GLN A 129 2.05 17.52 15.74
C GLN A 129 3.36 18.32 15.84
N ALA A 130 4.40 17.93 15.07
CA ALA A 130 5.54 18.80 14.80
C ALA A 130 5.16 19.80 13.68
N LYS A 131 4.68 20.98 14.10
CA LYS A 131 4.32 22.13 13.25
C LYS A 131 5.32 22.35 12.10
N SER A 132 4.95 21.99 10.87
CA SER A 132 5.45 22.69 9.69
C SER A 132 4.36 22.71 8.59
N PRO A 133 4.17 23.82 7.86
CA PRO A 133 3.25 23.92 6.71
C PRO A 133 3.66 23.05 5.51
N LEU A 134 4.77 22.32 5.62
CA LEU A 134 5.30 21.43 4.58
C LEU A 134 4.54 20.11 4.49
N THR A 135 4.02 19.55 5.60
CA THR A 135 3.29 18.26 5.56
C THR A 135 1.98 18.35 4.78
N LYS A 136 1.23 19.47 4.88
CA LYS A 136 0.06 19.72 4.01
C LYS A 136 0.45 19.85 2.54
N ASN A 137 1.59 20.49 2.26
CA ASN A 137 2.12 20.63 0.91
C ASN A 137 2.69 19.32 0.35
N ILE A 138 3.23 18.42 1.16
CA ILE A 138 3.72 17.09 0.74
C ILE A 138 2.53 16.21 0.36
N THR A 139 1.48 16.16 1.17
CA THR A 139 0.26 15.40 0.81
C THR A 139 -0.39 15.90 -0.47
N LEU A 140 -0.33 17.21 -0.76
CA LEU A 140 -0.86 17.83 -1.98
C LEU A 140 0.10 17.71 -3.19
N LYS A 141 1.41 17.90 -3.00
CA LYS A 141 2.43 17.78 -4.08
C LYS A 141 2.62 16.34 -4.52
N TYR A 142 2.68 15.39 -3.57
CA TYR A 142 2.78 13.96 -3.90
C TYR A 142 1.43 13.35 -4.27
N HIS A 143 0.27 13.94 -3.93
CA HIS A 143 -1.00 13.57 -4.58
C HIS A 143 -0.92 13.74 -6.10
N GLY A 144 -0.29 14.82 -6.57
CA GLY A 144 -0.04 15.06 -8.00
C GLY A 144 0.90 14.03 -8.65
N ALA A 145 1.92 13.57 -7.91
CA ALA A 145 2.83 12.51 -8.38
C ALA A 145 2.20 11.11 -8.30
N THR A 146 1.33 10.83 -7.31
CA THR A 146 0.58 9.57 -7.23
C THR A 146 -0.57 9.49 -8.22
N ASN A 147 -0.92 10.56 -8.94
CA ASN A 147 -1.93 10.50 -10.00
C ASN A 147 -1.47 9.65 -11.20
N THR A 148 -0.16 9.47 -11.42
CA THR A 148 0.36 8.46 -12.37
C THR A 148 0.18 7.03 -11.84
N PHE A 149 0.21 6.81 -10.52
CA PHE A 149 -0.12 5.52 -9.89
C PHE A 149 -1.63 5.27 -9.81
N GLY A 150 -2.42 6.31 -9.52
CA GLY A 150 -3.88 6.26 -9.44
C GLY A 150 -4.57 6.19 -10.80
N SER A 151 -3.85 6.39 -11.90
CA SER A 151 -4.33 6.10 -13.27
C SER A 151 -4.08 4.65 -13.69
N LEU A 152 -3.19 3.92 -13.03
CA LEU A 152 -3.02 2.46 -13.20
C LEU A 152 -4.06 1.65 -12.41
N LEU A 153 -4.63 2.23 -11.35
CA LEU A 153 -5.60 1.60 -10.45
C LEU A 153 -7.08 1.99 -10.72
N ARG A 154 -7.39 2.63 -11.86
CA ARG A 154 -8.74 3.08 -12.21
C ARG A 154 -9.28 2.34 -13.43
#